data_AF-A0A2N7RJ39-F1
#
_entry.id   AF-A0A2N7RJ39-F1
#
_cell.length_a   1.000
_cell.length_b   1.000
_cell.length_c   1.000
_cell.angle_alpha   90.00
_cell.angle_beta   90.00
_cell.angle_gamma   90.00
#
_symmetry.space_group_name_H-M   'P 1'
#
loop_
_entity.id
_entity.type
_entity.pdbx_description
1 polymer ?
#
loop_
_entity_poly.entity_id
_entity_poly.type
_entity_poly.pdbx_seq_one_letter_code
_entity_poly.pdbx_strand_id
1 'polypeptide(L)'
;MKWLTLLPLLCLAACSGTRALQASKNVPYATLEQTVQAGSSTREQVRAAPGESTSIRFDSGNEVWMYTYPAASGAQGEYVILFGADGVVKKVRSGEVYRVKQ
;
A
#
# COMPACT_ATOMS: atom_id res chain seq x y z
N MET A 1 39.58 16.08 11.28
CA MET A 1 38.43 16.76 11.93
C MET A 1 37.26 17.08 10.97
N LYS A 2 37.14 16.44 9.79
CA LYS A 2 36.03 16.67 8.83
C LYS A 2 35.06 15.48 8.70
N TRP A 3 35.25 14.41 9.47
CA TRP A 3 34.41 13.20 9.42
C TRP A 3 33.27 13.17 10.44
N LEU A 4 33.27 14.07 11.45
CA LEU A 4 32.18 14.15 12.42
C LEU A 4 30.91 14.85 11.90
N THR A 5 30.97 15.52 10.75
CA THR A 5 29.83 16.22 10.14
C THR A 5 28.95 15.34 9.24
N LEU A 6 29.36 14.09 8.92
CA LEU A 6 28.58 13.19 8.06
C LEU A 6 27.52 12.36 8.80
N LEU A 7 27.70 12.12 10.11
CA LEU A 7 26.78 11.32 10.92
C LEU A 7 25.35 11.90 11.03
N PRO A 8 25.12 13.22 11.21
CA PRO A 8 23.77 13.74 11.36
C PRO A 8 22.94 13.70 10.06
N LEU A 9 23.58 13.70 8.88
CA LEU A 9 22.89 13.67 7.58
C LEU A 9 22.30 12.29 7.24
N LEU A 10 22.87 11.19 7.75
CA LEU A 10 22.35 9.84 7.52
C LEU A 10 21.05 9.56 8.30
N CYS A 11 20.79 10.27 9.40
CA CYS A 11 19.61 10.03 10.23
C CYS A 11 18.30 10.53 9.58
N LEU A 12 18.34 11.52 8.68
CA LEU A 12 17.12 12.07 8.06
C LEU A 12 16.53 11.19 6.94
N ALA A 13 17.30 10.28 6.35
CA ALA A 13 16.83 9.45 5.24
C ALA A 13 15.92 8.28 5.69
N ALA A 14 15.84 7.99 6.99
CA ALA A 14 15.15 6.80 7.49
C ALA A 14 13.61 6.93 7.56
N CYS A 15 13.05 8.14 7.48
CA CYS A 15 11.61 8.39 7.60
C CYS A 15 10.86 8.36 6.26
N SER A 16 11.31 7.60 5.27
CA SER A 16 10.55 7.44 4.03
C SER A 16 9.42 6.42 4.22
N GLY A 17 8.16 6.88 4.10
CA GLY A 17 6.95 6.05 4.17
C GLY A 17 6.80 5.02 3.03
N THR A 18 7.82 4.85 2.19
CA THR A 18 7.84 3.95 1.03
C THR A 18 8.05 2.48 1.39
N ARG A 19 8.53 2.15 2.60
CA ARG A 19 8.81 0.76 3.01
C ARG A 19 7.59 -0.16 2.91
N ALA A 20 6.41 0.34 3.30
CA ALA A 20 5.17 -0.43 3.23
C ALA A 20 4.80 -0.79 1.79
N LEU A 21 4.96 0.16 0.84
CA LEU A 21 4.73 -0.07 -0.59
C LEU A 21 5.72 -1.08 -1.19
N GLN A 22 6.99 -1.04 -0.77
CA GLN A 22 8.00 -1.98 -1.26
C GLN A 22 7.73 -3.42 -0.80
N ALA A 23 7.15 -3.59 0.38
CA ALA A 23 6.78 -4.90 0.92
C ALA A 23 5.43 -5.43 0.40
N SER A 24 4.62 -4.56 -0.21
CA SER A 24 3.28 -4.92 -0.69
C SER A 24 3.33 -5.90 -1.85
N LYS A 25 2.43 -6.87 -1.82
CA LYS A 25 2.24 -7.87 -2.86
C LYS A 25 1.90 -7.20 -4.20
N ASN A 26 2.53 -7.67 -5.27
CA ASN A 26 2.20 -7.28 -6.62
C ASN A 26 1.04 -8.12 -7.15
N VAL A 27 -0.04 -7.48 -7.60
CA VAL A 27 -1.26 -8.12 -8.10
C VAL A 27 -1.70 -7.41 -9.39
N PRO A 28 -2.23 -8.12 -10.41
CA PRO A 28 -2.80 -7.46 -11.58
C PRO A 28 -3.91 -6.49 -11.21
N TYR A 29 -3.92 -5.31 -11.84
CA TYR A 29 -4.93 -4.28 -11.56
C TYR A 29 -6.37 -4.80 -11.75
N ALA A 30 -6.60 -5.58 -12.81
CA ALA A 30 -7.91 -6.18 -13.08
C ALA A 30 -8.41 -7.08 -11.94
N THR A 31 -7.53 -7.85 -11.29
CA THR A 31 -7.91 -8.69 -10.15
C THR A 31 -8.34 -7.85 -8.94
N LEU A 32 -7.67 -6.72 -8.70
CA LEU A 32 -8.01 -5.79 -7.63
C LEU A 32 -9.35 -5.09 -7.92
N GLU A 33 -9.54 -4.59 -9.14
CA GLU A 33 -10.77 -3.93 -9.56
C GLU A 33 -12.00 -4.86 -9.51
N GLN A 34 -11.83 -6.12 -9.92
CA GLN A 34 -12.92 -7.11 -9.93
C GLN A 34 -13.30 -7.59 -8.54
N THR A 35 -12.35 -7.61 -7.60
CA THR A 35 -12.59 -8.17 -6.25
C THR A 35 -12.99 -7.10 -5.23
N VAL A 36 -12.54 -5.85 -5.42
CA VAL A 36 -12.62 -4.81 -4.40
C VAL A 36 -13.66 -3.75 -4.78
N GLN A 37 -14.87 -3.94 -4.29
CA GLN A 37 -15.98 -3.00 -4.42
C GLN A 37 -16.23 -2.31 -3.08
N ALA A 38 -16.11 -0.98 -3.04
CA ALA A 38 -16.41 -0.21 -1.83
C ALA A 38 -17.88 -0.39 -1.41
N GLY A 39 -18.09 -0.62 -0.12
CA GLY A 39 -19.41 -0.83 0.50
C GLY A 39 -19.97 -2.25 0.38
N SER A 40 -19.35 -3.15 -0.40
CA SER A 40 -19.86 -4.52 -0.61
C SER A 40 -18.80 -5.60 -0.37
N SER A 41 -17.56 -5.37 -0.80
CA SER A 41 -16.53 -6.38 -0.65
C SER A 41 -16.08 -6.53 0.80
N THR A 42 -15.75 -7.75 1.21
CA THR A 42 -15.23 -8.05 2.55
C THR A 42 -13.75 -8.38 2.53
N ARG A 43 -13.10 -8.27 3.69
CA ARG A 43 -11.69 -8.66 3.90
C ARG A 43 -11.44 -10.10 3.42
N GLU A 44 -12.37 -11.01 3.67
CA GLU A 44 -12.26 -12.42 3.32
C GLU A 44 -12.30 -12.64 1.82
N GLN A 45 -13.14 -11.88 1.09
CA GLN A 45 -13.18 -11.91 -0.37
C GLN A 45 -11.87 -11.39 -0.99
N VAL A 46 -11.34 -10.29 -0.44
CA VAL A 46 -10.04 -9.73 -0.85
C VAL A 46 -8.89 -10.69 -0.50
N ARG A 47 -8.97 -11.40 0.62
CA ARG A 47 -8.01 -12.45 0.95
C ARG A 47 -8.10 -13.64 -0.01
N ALA A 48 -9.29 -14.00 -0.49
CA ALA A 48 -9.47 -15.18 -1.33
C ALA A 48 -8.89 -15.03 -2.74
N ALA A 49 -9.00 -13.85 -3.36
CA ALA A 49 -8.51 -13.62 -4.73
C ALA A 49 -7.15 -12.88 -4.77
N PRO A 50 -7.06 -11.59 -4.36
CA PRO A 50 -5.78 -10.91 -4.23
C PRO A 50 -4.79 -11.57 -3.25
N GLY A 51 -5.28 -12.21 -2.18
CA GLY A 51 -4.44 -12.72 -1.10
C GLY A 51 -4.10 -11.65 -0.08
N GLU A 52 -3.70 -12.04 1.12
CA GLU A 52 -3.19 -11.09 2.13
C GLU A 52 -1.91 -10.39 1.63
N SER A 53 -1.73 -9.13 2.02
CA SER A 53 -0.59 -8.28 1.68
C SER A 53 -0.23 -7.43 2.90
N THR A 54 0.70 -6.48 2.75
CA THR A 54 1.05 -5.51 3.79
C THR A 54 -0.22 -4.90 4.39
N SER A 55 -0.41 -5.11 5.70
CA SER A 55 -1.58 -4.68 6.44
C SER A 55 -1.19 -3.85 7.66
N ILE A 56 -2.04 -2.87 7.99
CA ILE A 56 -1.93 -2.06 9.21
C ILE A 56 -3.30 -2.14 9.89
N ARG A 57 -3.35 -2.73 11.08
CA ARG A 57 -4.54 -2.73 11.93
C ARG A 57 -4.47 -1.57 12.90
N PHE A 58 -5.59 -0.87 13.05
CA PHE A 58 -5.76 0.22 14.01
C PHE A 58 -6.57 -0.29 15.20
N ASP A 59 -6.36 0.31 16.37
CA ASP A 59 -7.10 -0.03 17.60
C ASP A 59 -8.61 0.23 17.48
N SER A 60 -9.02 1.06 16.53
CA SER A 60 -10.42 1.27 16.16
C SER A 60 -11.08 0.06 15.49
N GLY A 61 -10.32 -0.99 15.19
CA GLY A 61 -10.77 -2.16 14.42
C GLY A 61 -10.69 -1.97 12.91
N ASN A 62 -10.45 -0.74 12.44
CA ASN A 62 -10.19 -0.49 11.03
C ASN A 62 -8.86 -1.12 10.61
N GLU A 63 -8.75 -1.44 9.33
CA GLU A 63 -7.57 -2.10 8.80
C GLU A 63 -7.27 -1.59 7.39
N VAL A 64 -6.01 -1.27 7.12
CA VAL A 64 -5.56 -0.83 5.80
C VAL A 64 -4.70 -1.91 5.18
N TRP A 65 -5.05 -2.33 3.97
CA TRP A 65 -4.23 -3.23 3.16
C TRP A 65 -3.67 -2.48 1.96
N MET A 66 -2.42 -2.77 1.61
CA MET A 66 -1.73 -2.17 0.48
C MET A 66 -1.27 -3.23 -0.50
N TYR A 67 -1.47 -2.97 -1.79
CA TYR A 67 -0.98 -3.75 -2.91
C TYR A 67 -0.22 -2.86 -3.88
N THR A 68 0.59 -3.48 -4.71
CA THR A 68 1.14 -2.82 -5.90
C THR A 68 0.68 -3.52 -7.16
N TYR A 69 0.70 -2.81 -8.28
CA TYR A 69 0.36 -3.38 -9.59
C TYR A 69 1.26 -2.78 -10.68
N PRO A 70 1.51 -3.50 -11.79
CA PRO A 70 2.17 -2.91 -12.95
C PRO A 70 1.20 -1.94 -13.64
N ALA A 71 1.55 -0.64 -13.67
CA ALA A 71 0.74 0.36 -14.36
C ALA A 71 1.02 0.34 -15.87
N ALA A 72 0.08 0.82 -16.68
CA ALA A 72 0.22 0.86 -18.14
C ALA A 72 1.38 1.76 -18.61
N SER A 73 1.77 2.76 -17.82
CA SER A 73 2.92 3.62 -18.06
C SER A 73 4.27 2.92 -17.88
N GLY A 74 4.30 1.68 -17.38
CA GLY A 74 5.50 0.97 -16.95
C GLY A 74 5.97 1.36 -15.54
N ALA A 75 5.30 2.30 -14.88
CA ALA A 75 5.51 2.59 -13.47
C ALA A 75 4.85 1.53 -12.56
N GLN A 76 5.19 1.55 -11.28
CA GLN A 76 4.50 0.77 -10.26
C GLN A 76 3.32 1.58 -9.74
N GLY A 77 2.12 0.99 -9.77
CA GLY A 77 0.92 1.52 -9.13
C GLY A 77 0.78 1.05 -7.68
N GLU A 78 0.08 1.83 -6.88
CA GLU A 78 -0.36 1.50 -5.52
C GLU A 78 -1.87 1.32 -5.47
N TYR A 79 -2.34 0.34 -4.70
CA TYR A 79 -3.75 0.11 -4.44
C TYR A 79 -3.95 -0.08 -2.94
N VAL A 80 -4.68 0.85 -2.32
CA VAL A 80 -4.87 0.93 -0.87
C VAL A 80 -6.34 0.71 -0.55
N ILE A 81 -6.61 -0.23 0.33
CA ILE A 81 -7.95 -0.61 0.76
C ILE A 81 -8.08 -0.29 2.24
N LEU A 82 -9.13 0.46 2.60
CA LEU A 82 -9.54 0.64 3.99
C LEU A 82 -10.73 -0.26 4.28
N PHE A 83 -10.55 -1.20 5.18
CA PHE A 83 -11.62 -1.97 5.80
C PHE A 83 -12.10 -1.29 7.08
N GLY A 84 -13.40 -1.31 7.30
CA GLY A 84 -14.00 -0.92 8.58
C GLY A 84 -13.80 -2.01 9.63
N ALA A 85 -14.15 -1.69 10.88
CA ALA A 85 -14.21 -2.67 11.97
C ALA A 85 -15.14 -3.86 11.67
N ASP A 86 -16.13 -3.66 10.78
CA ASP A 86 -17.04 -4.69 10.25
C ASP A 86 -16.39 -5.60 9.19
N GLY A 87 -15.13 -5.34 8.80
CA GLY A 87 -14.43 -6.09 7.76
C GLY A 87 -14.88 -5.75 6.34
N VAL A 88 -15.73 -4.74 6.15
CA VAL A 88 -16.22 -4.31 4.84
C VAL A 88 -15.31 -3.21 4.29
N VAL A 89 -15.06 -3.23 2.98
CA VAL A 89 -14.32 -2.17 2.30
C VAL A 89 -15.07 -0.85 2.42
N LYS A 90 -14.49 0.11 3.13
CA LYS A 90 -15.04 1.47 3.28
C LYS A 90 -14.51 2.42 2.21
N LYS A 91 -13.24 2.28 1.82
CA LYS A 91 -12.60 3.15 0.84
C LYS A 91 -11.52 2.41 0.07
N VAL A 92 -11.38 2.80 -1.19
CA VAL A 92 -10.30 2.37 -2.07
C VAL A 92 -9.59 3.62 -2.60
N ARG A 93 -8.27 3.55 -2.71
CA ARG A 93 -7.44 4.52 -3.43
C ARG A 93 -6.50 3.75 -4.35
N SER A 94 -6.44 4.15 -5.61
CA SER A 94 -5.43 3.67 -6.55
C SER A 94 -4.72 4.85 -7.21
N GLY A 95 -3.48 4.62 -7.67
CA GLY A 95 -2.70 5.63 -8.36
C GLY A 95 -1.31 5.13 -8.72
N GLU A 96 -0.63 5.84 -9.60
CA GLU A 96 0.78 5.57 -9.88
C GLU A 96 1.65 6.11 -8.75
N VAL A 97 2.67 5.35 -8.35
CA VAL A 97 3.66 5.81 -7.37
C VAL A 97 4.53 6.87 -8.06
N TYR A 98 4.37 8.12 -7.66
CA TYR A 98 5.15 9.23 -8.19
C TYR A 98 6.64 9.00 -7.94
N ARG A 99 7.41 8.77 -9.01
CA ARG A 99 8.88 8.81 -8.95
C ARG A 99 9.36 10.20 -9.32
N VAL A 100 9.94 10.92 -8.36
CA VAL A 100 10.81 12.05 -8.68
C VAL A 100 11.97 11.48 -9.51
N LYS A 101 12.18 11.97 -10.74
CA LYS A 101 13.40 11.63 -11.49
C LYS A 101 14.60 12.04 -10.62
N GLN A 102 15.38 11.06 -10.17
CA GLN A 102 16.65 11.29 -9.51
C GLN A 102 17.70 11.77 -10.51
#